data_AF-A0A8S4NNZ6-F1
#
_entry.id   AF-A0A8S4NNZ6-F1
#
_cell.length_a   1.000
_cell.length_b   1.000
_cell.length_c   1.000
_cell.angle_alpha   90.00
_cell.angle_beta   90.00
_cell.angle_gamma   90.00
#
_symmetry.space_group_name_H-M   'P 1'
#
loop_
_entity.id
_entity.type
_entity.pdbx_description
1 polymer ?
#
loop_
_entity_poly.entity_id
_entity_poly.type
_entity_poly.pdbx_seq_one_letter_code
_entity_poly.pdbx_strand_id
1 'polypeptide(L)'
;NITGRDPFGFSKFDPPCVNFTTYDRDNDFADDANCAEMLGGGMWYTNCTDLNVNGYNVVSKKKYSKSMKRDKVDNPHDSFIHGMWWYGWKRQMMVTLKKVEIKVRPVMHTNCTAVRHALKIPQNTTFEGVYTIQRDPKFPGVKMRCYFDSEGDWIMIQRRTDGSLNFDLGWNDYSKGFGDLEGEFWWLENIYANSENSVLKIEMWDWKGDYEFIHYNDFKVQFNELDFSKPDMVTLKRPYLSTTHFSIGRKTINGVYRNHNRRTSNIYLSDKMKGNATDCFINSDHWMEFSTKDYGNYHHQAKVCNGGWWYPYGQDSRYDYCKCVLNGLNTIAEYLRNKPDASIRWPGLPYKVHLTRMMIKVK
;
A
#
# COMPACT_ATOMS: atom_id res chain seq x y z
N ASN A 1 -1.18 21.13 -12.55
CA ASN A 1 0.17 21.55 -12.96
C ASN A 1 0.86 20.50 -13.82
N ILE A 2 0.90 20.73 -15.13
CA ILE A 2 1.83 20.07 -16.05
C ILE A 2 3.03 21.01 -16.29
N THR A 3 4.23 20.43 -16.38
CA THR A 3 5.45 21.13 -16.80
C THR A 3 6.02 20.39 -18.01
N GLY A 4 6.38 21.11 -19.05
CA GLY A 4 7.05 20.53 -20.21
C GLY A 4 7.63 21.64 -21.07
N ARG A 5 8.82 21.40 -21.64
CA ARG A 5 9.25 22.19 -22.80
C ARG A 5 8.19 22.04 -23.87
N ASP A 6 7.86 23.15 -24.51
CA ASP A 6 7.14 23.12 -25.78
C ASP A 6 7.83 22.08 -26.69
N PRO A 7 7.15 20.98 -27.06
CA PRO A 7 7.76 19.91 -27.85
C PRO A 7 8.26 20.39 -29.22
N PHE A 8 7.88 21.60 -29.63
CA PHE A 8 8.14 22.15 -30.96
C PHE A 8 8.90 23.49 -30.96
N GLY A 9 9.29 24.00 -29.79
CA GLY A 9 10.19 25.17 -29.67
C GLY A 9 9.62 26.50 -30.17
N PHE A 10 8.30 26.68 -30.19
CA PHE A 10 7.65 27.97 -30.47
C PHE A 10 7.75 28.94 -29.28
N SER A 11 7.91 28.44 -28.05
CA SER A 11 8.24 29.24 -26.88
C SER A 11 9.74 29.22 -26.55
N LYS A 12 10.36 30.41 -26.45
CA LYS A 12 11.75 30.58 -25.96
C LYS A 12 11.88 30.46 -24.44
N PHE A 13 10.77 30.37 -23.72
CA PHE A 13 10.73 30.27 -22.26
C PHE A 13 10.05 28.95 -21.85
N ASP A 14 10.58 28.28 -20.82
CA ASP A 14 9.87 27.17 -20.19
C ASP A 14 8.54 27.73 -19.64
N PRO A 15 7.37 27.28 -20.14
CA PRO A 15 6.11 27.84 -19.70
C PRO A 15 5.90 27.54 -18.20
N PRO A 16 5.26 28.46 -17.45
CA PRO A 16 4.87 28.19 -16.08
C PRO A 16 3.98 26.94 -16.00
N CYS A 17 4.04 26.24 -14.87
CA CYS A 17 3.15 25.11 -14.59
C CYS A 17 1.69 25.46 -14.92
N VAL A 18 1.07 24.74 -15.84
CA VAL A 18 -0.33 25.01 -16.25
C VAL A 18 -1.27 24.09 -15.46
N ASN A 19 -2.34 24.65 -14.89
CA ASN A 19 -3.37 23.85 -14.25
C ASN A 19 -4.37 23.31 -15.28
N PHE A 20 -5.09 22.26 -14.90
CA PHE A 20 -6.09 21.67 -15.79
C PHE A 20 -7.38 22.49 -15.68
N THR A 21 -7.93 22.91 -16.81
CA THR A 21 -9.14 23.73 -16.88
C THR A 21 -10.31 22.88 -17.35
N THR A 22 -11.47 23.09 -16.72
CA THR A 22 -12.75 22.48 -17.08
C THR A 22 -13.83 23.55 -17.15
N TYR A 23 -15.00 23.22 -17.71
CA TYR A 23 -16.15 24.13 -17.80
C TYR A 23 -16.51 24.78 -16.44
N ASP A 24 -16.41 24.01 -15.36
CA ASP A 24 -16.74 24.41 -13.98
C ASP A 24 -15.53 24.90 -13.17
N ARG A 25 -14.32 24.88 -13.74
CA ARG A 25 -13.10 25.30 -13.05
C ARG A 25 -12.09 25.89 -14.02
N ASP A 26 -12.15 27.21 -14.13
CA ASP A 26 -11.23 28.00 -14.93
C ASP A 26 -9.86 28.13 -14.24
N ASN A 27 -8.85 27.45 -14.77
CA ASN A 27 -7.46 27.57 -14.34
C ASN A 27 -6.51 27.86 -15.51
N ASP A 28 -7.04 28.37 -16.62
CA ASP A 28 -6.22 28.72 -17.77
C ASP A 28 -5.64 30.14 -17.61
N PHE A 29 -4.86 30.58 -18.60
CA PHE A 29 -4.24 31.92 -18.56
C PHE A 29 -4.95 32.91 -19.49
N ALA A 30 -6.16 32.62 -19.97
CA ALA A 30 -6.92 33.59 -20.74
C ALA A 30 -7.65 34.54 -19.79
N ASP A 31 -7.34 35.84 -19.89
CA ASP A 31 -7.84 36.85 -18.94
C ASP A 31 -9.37 37.05 -19.00
N ASP A 32 -9.99 36.77 -20.16
CA ASP A 32 -11.39 37.10 -20.45
C ASP A 32 -12.23 35.89 -20.92
N ALA A 33 -11.74 34.66 -20.73
CA ALA A 33 -12.46 33.47 -21.20
C ALA A 33 -12.05 32.19 -20.47
N ASN A 34 -13.03 31.34 -20.16
CA ASN A 34 -12.75 29.94 -19.84
C ASN A 34 -12.59 29.15 -21.14
N CYS A 35 -11.36 28.73 -21.46
CA CYS A 35 -11.08 27.99 -22.68
C CYS A 35 -11.81 26.65 -22.74
N ALA A 36 -12.00 25.97 -21.59
CA ALA A 36 -12.70 24.69 -21.58
C ALA A 36 -14.21 24.85 -21.84
N GLU A 37 -14.81 25.96 -21.40
CA GLU A 37 -16.18 26.34 -21.77
C GLU A 37 -16.28 26.70 -23.25
N MET A 38 -15.39 27.56 -23.75
CA MET A 38 -15.38 28.01 -25.14
C MET A 38 -15.14 26.87 -26.15
N LEU A 39 -14.29 25.90 -25.78
CA LEU A 39 -13.85 24.81 -26.66
C LEU A 39 -14.57 23.49 -26.38
N GLY A 40 -15.40 23.40 -25.33
CA GLY A 40 -16.21 22.21 -25.05
C GLY A 40 -15.37 20.97 -24.68
N GLY A 41 -14.18 21.16 -24.11
CA GLY A 41 -13.28 20.09 -23.69
C GLY A 41 -12.29 20.59 -22.63
N GLY A 42 -11.98 19.79 -21.63
CA GLY A 42 -11.01 20.18 -20.58
C GLY A 42 -9.56 19.93 -21.01
N MET A 43 -8.64 20.85 -20.68
CA MET A 43 -7.21 20.73 -21.00
C MET A 43 -6.35 21.61 -20.09
N TRP A 44 -5.03 21.38 -20.09
CA TRP A 44 -4.04 22.36 -19.64
C TRP A 44 -3.92 23.51 -20.66
N TYR A 45 -4.87 24.43 -20.68
CA TYR A 45 -4.87 25.57 -21.59
C TYR A 45 -3.96 26.69 -21.08
N THR A 46 -3.02 27.13 -21.91
CA THR A 46 -2.34 28.43 -21.73
C THR A 46 -3.06 29.55 -22.46
N ASN A 47 -3.75 29.23 -23.54
CA ASN A 47 -4.62 30.10 -24.32
C ASN A 47 -5.57 29.21 -25.15
N CYS A 48 -6.69 29.74 -25.62
CA CYS A 48 -7.79 28.95 -26.19
C CYS A 48 -7.61 28.55 -27.67
N THR A 49 -6.39 28.57 -28.22
CA THR A 49 -6.20 28.54 -29.69
C THR A 49 -5.34 27.40 -30.25
N ASP A 50 -4.59 26.68 -29.43
CA ASP A 50 -3.49 25.86 -29.96
C ASP A 50 -3.83 24.37 -30.09
N LEU A 51 -4.68 23.85 -29.21
CA LEU A 51 -5.15 22.47 -29.25
C LEU A 51 -6.50 22.32 -28.54
N ASN A 52 -7.31 21.35 -28.96
CA ASN A 52 -8.49 20.90 -28.23
C ASN A 52 -8.65 19.40 -28.41
N VAL A 53 -7.85 18.58 -27.72
CA VAL A 53 -7.84 17.12 -27.99
C VAL A 53 -8.91 16.35 -27.22
N ASN A 54 -9.55 17.01 -26.24
CA ASN A 54 -10.70 16.48 -25.49
C ASN A 54 -12.04 17.09 -25.96
N GLY A 55 -12.05 17.77 -27.11
CA GLY A 55 -13.28 18.29 -27.73
C GLY A 55 -14.20 17.18 -28.24
N TYR A 56 -15.39 17.56 -28.72
CA TYR A 56 -16.37 16.63 -29.25
C TYR A 56 -15.87 15.89 -30.50
N ASN A 57 -16.31 14.64 -30.64
CA ASN A 57 -16.12 13.88 -31.87
C ASN A 57 -17.11 14.35 -32.94
N VAL A 58 -16.76 15.43 -33.65
CA VAL A 58 -17.59 16.00 -34.70
C VAL A 58 -17.35 15.23 -36.01
N VAL A 59 -18.14 14.21 -36.30
CA VAL A 59 -18.06 13.47 -37.58
C VAL A 59 -18.70 14.30 -38.70
N SER A 60 -18.06 15.41 -39.06
CA SER A 60 -18.54 16.29 -40.12
C SER A 60 -18.13 15.75 -41.49
N LYS A 61 -19.07 15.08 -42.18
CA LYS A 61 -18.97 14.77 -43.63
C LYS A 61 -19.23 16.01 -44.52
N LYS A 62 -19.57 17.17 -43.95
CA LYS A 62 -19.86 18.39 -44.71
C LYS A 62 -18.59 19.25 -44.82
N LYS A 63 -18.18 19.56 -46.05
CA LYS A 63 -17.22 20.65 -46.31
C LYS A 63 -17.90 21.96 -45.90
N TYR A 64 -17.72 22.40 -44.66
CA TYR A 64 -18.35 23.62 -44.17
C TYR A 64 -17.67 24.86 -44.79
N SER A 65 -18.48 25.76 -45.33
CA SER A 65 -18.01 26.95 -46.06
C SER A 65 -17.46 28.02 -45.12
N LYS A 66 -16.52 28.83 -45.60
CA LYS A 66 -15.77 29.88 -44.88
C LYS A 66 -16.62 31.00 -44.22
N SER A 67 -17.95 30.95 -44.25
CA SER A 67 -18.82 32.11 -43.96
C SER A 67 -19.77 31.97 -42.76
N MET A 68 -19.59 30.98 -41.87
CA MET A 68 -20.48 30.85 -40.71
C MET A 68 -20.11 31.86 -39.61
N LYS A 69 -20.91 32.92 -39.50
CA LYS A 69 -20.80 33.97 -38.47
C LYS A 69 -21.03 33.35 -37.08
N ARG A 70 -20.30 33.86 -36.09
CA ARG A 70 -20.28 33.44 -34.68
C ARG A 70 -21.65 33.34 -33.98
N ASP A 71 -22.70 33.96 -34.54
CA ASP A 71 -23.87 34.32 -33.74
C ASP A 71 -25.09 33.40 -33.87
N LYS A 72 -25.06 32.33 -34.68
CA LYS A 72 -26.18 31.38 -34.79
C LYS A 72 -25.72 29.95 -35.04
N VAL A 73 -25.17 29.33 -34.01
CA VAL A 73 -25.05 27.88 -33.97
C VAL A 73 -26.14 27.40 -33.01
N ASP A 74 -27.26 26.91 -33.53
CA ASP A 74 -28.44 26.48 -32.75
C ASP A 74 -28.15 25.26 -31.84
N ASN A 75 -26.99 24.64 -32.02
CA ASN A 75 -26.47 23.56 -31.19
C ASN A 75 -24.95 23.70 -31.01
N PRO A 76 -24.40 23.88 -29.79
CA PRO A 76 -22.96 24.03 -29.56
C PRO A 76 -22.11 22.94 -30.24
N HIS A 77 -22.67 21.75 -30.47
CA HIS A 77 -22.02 20.65 -31.19
C HIS A 77 -21.73 20.91 -32.68
N ASP A 78 -22.26 21.97 -33.28
CA ASP A 78 -22.10 22.27 -34.72
C ASP A 78 -20.97 23.28 -35.04
N SER A 79 -20.26 23.81 -34.03
CA SER A 79 -19.12 24.71 -34.24
C SER A 79 -17.78 23.96 -34.30
N PHE A 80 -16.94 24.30 -35.28
CA PHE A 80 -15.61 23.68 -35.48
C PHE A 80 -14.68 23.85 -34.27
N ILE A 81 -14.89 24.91 -33.47
CA ILE A 81 -14.07 25.20 -32.28
C ILE A 81 -14.19 24.10 -31.23
N HIS A 82 -15.35 23.43 -31.16
CA HIS A 82 -15.58 22.37 -30.19
C HIS A 82 -15.14 20.98 -30.67
N GLY A 83 -14.62 20.85 -31.89
CA GLY A 83 -14.11 19.59 -32.40
C GLY A 83 -12.77 19.18 -31.76
N MET A 84 -12.35 17.93 -31.97
CA MET A 84 -11.01 17.49 -31.58
C MET A 84 -9.97 18.02 -32.57
N TRP A 85 -9.13 18.99 -32.26
CA TRP A 85 -8.14 19.50 -33.24
C TRP A 85 -6.79 19.84 -32.62
N TRP A 86 -5.77 19.93 -33.47
CA TRP A 86 -4.43 20.32 -33.08
C TRP A 86 -3.84 21.23 -34.16
N TYR A 87 -3.73 22.52 -33.84
CA TYR A 87 -3.26 23.53 -34.79
C TYR A 87 -1.83 23.25 -35.27
N GLY A 88 -0.92 22.87 -34.37
CA GLY A 88 0.47 22.51 -34.73
C GLY A 88 0.58 21.39 -35.77
N TRP A 89 -0.37 20.45 -35.80
CA TRP A 89 -0.34 19.35 -36.78
C TRP A 89 -1.02 19.70 -38.10
N LYS A 90 -2.28 20.14 -38.06
CA LYS A 90 -3.08 20.34 -39.29
C LYS A 90 -3.00 21.78 -39.82
N ARG A 91 -2.40 22.71 -39.08
CA ARG A 91 -2.36 24.17 -39.33
C ARG A 91 -3.74 24.77 -39.64
N GLN A 92 -4.79 24.09 -39.20
CA GLN A 92 -6.18 24.38 -39.49
C GLN A 92 -7.03 23.89 -38.31
N MET A 93 -7.69 24.82 -37.60
CA MET A 93 -8.63 24.51 -36.52
C MET A 93 -9.93 23.85 -37.03
N MET A 94 -10.13 23.84 -38.35
CA MET A 94 -11.33 23.33 -39.02
C MET A 94 -11.28 21.84 -39.37
N VAL A 95 -10.19 21.14 -39.03
CA VAL A 95 -10.04 19.69 -39.27
C VAL A 95 -10.09 18.95 -37.94
N THR A 96 -11.24 18.37 -37.64
CA THR A 96 -11.36 17.48 -36.48
C THR A 96 -10.59 16.19 -36.73
N LEU A 97 -9.79 15.80 -35.75
CA LEU A 97 -9.13 14.53 -35.64
C LEU A 97 -10.20 13.43 -35.48
N LYS A 98 -9.88 12.23 -35.97
CA LYS A 98 -10.78 11.07 -35.84
C LYS A 98 -10.63 10.36 -34.49
N LYS A 99 -9.45 10.45 -33.88
CA LYS A 99 -9.07 9.76 -32.65
C LYS A 99 -7.90 10.49 -32.00
N VAL A 100 -7.95 10.62 -30.67
CA VAL A 100 -6.85 11.09 -29.83
C VAL A 100 -6.62 10.04 -28.74
N GLU A 101 -5.36 9.70 -28.49
CA GLU A 101 -4.96 8.93 -27.31
C GLU A 101 -3.82 9.67 -26.61
N ILE A 102 -4.03 10.07 -25.35
CA ILE A 102 -2.97 10.64 -24.51
C ILE A 102 -2.36 9.50 -23.70
N LYS A 103 -1.04 9.31 -23.83
CA LYS A 103 -0.30 8.25 -23.14
C LYS A 103 0.78 8.87 -22.28
N VAL A 104 0.82 8.48 -21.02
CA VAL A 104 1.91 8.84 -20.10
C VAL A 104 2.68 7.56 -19.83
N ARG A 105 4.01 7.62 -19.98
CA ARG A 105 4.88 6.56 -19.46
C ARG A 105 5.04 6.82 -17.96
N PRO A 106 4.51 5.96 -17.07
CA PRO A 106 4.69 6.15 -15.65
C PRO A 106 6.17 6.12 -15.29
N VAL A 107 6.56 6.94 -14.32
CA VAL A 107 7.88 6.85 -13.70
C VAL A 107 7.89 5.56 -12.89
N MET A 108 8.84 4.68 -13.19
CA MET A 108 9.05 3.48 -12.39
C MET A 108 9.98 3.84 -11.23
N HIS A 109 9.58 3.50 -10.01
CA HIS A 109 10.38 3.76 -8.81
C HIS A 109 11.20 2.53 -8.45
N THR A 110 12.41 2.71 -7.93
CA THR A 110 13.29 1.58 -7.56
C THR A 110 13.00 1.03 -6.17
N ASN A 111 12.41 1.83 -5.27
CA ASN A 111 11.96 1.46 -3.93
C ASN A 111 10.99 2.53 -3.37
N CYS A 112 10.47 2.32 -2.15
CA CYS A 112 9.57 3.29 -1.49
C CYS A 112 10.24 4.64 -1.20
N THR A 113 11.54 4.69 -0.89
CA THR A 113 12.27 5.95 -0.73
C THR A 113 12.26 6.78 -2.02
N ALA A 114 12.44 6.14 -3.18
CA ALA A 114 12.34 6.80 -4.48
C ALA A 114 10.92 7.34 -4.76
N VAL A 115 9.88 6.65 -4.26
CA VAL A 115 8.49 7.14 -4.29
C VAL A 115 8.36 8.41 -3.44
N ARG A 116 8.85 8.40 -2.19
CA ARG A 116 8.83 9.57 -1.28
C ARG A 116 9.46 10.80 -1.95
N HIS A 117 10.65 10.63 -2.54
CA HIS A 117 11.34 11.70 -3.24
C HIS A 117 10.57 12.21 -4.48
N ALA A 118 10.07 11.30 -5.31
CA ALA A 118 9.35 11.66 -6.54
C ALA A 118 8.05 12.42 -6.24
N LEU A 119 7.33 12.03 -5.19
CA LEU A 119 6.09 12.67 -4.76
C LEU A 119 6.32 13.86 -3.81
N LYS A 120 7.58 14.18 -3.46
CA LYS A 120 7.96 15.25 -2.54
C LYS A 120 7.22 15.16 -1.19
N ILE A 121 7.06 13.95 -0.67
CA ILE A 121 6.40 13.71 0.63
C ILE A 121 7.36 14.16 1.74
N PRO A 122 6.94 15.07 2.65
CA PRO A 122 7.79 15.51 3.77
C PRO A 122 8.10 14.38 4.76
N GLN A 123 9.27 14.43 5.39
CA GLN A 123 9.73 13.39 6.33
C GLN A 123 8.79 13.16 7.52
N ASN A 124 8.15 14.21 8.04
CA ASN A 124 7.28 14.13 9.22
C ASN A 124 5.80 13.91 8.87
N THR A 125 5.50 13.47 7.65
CA THR A 125 4.13 13.27 7.18
C THR A 125 3.84 11.79 7.04
N THR A 126 2.73 11.34 7.64
CA THR A 126 2.21 10.01 7.37
C THR A 126 1.53 9.99 6.01
N PHE A 127 1.98 9.09 5.13
CA PHE A 127 1.39 8.89 3.81
C PHE A 127 1.52 7.43 3.41
N GLU A 128 0.58 6.89 2.66
CA GLU A 128 0.66 5.51 2.18
C GLU A 128 -0.01 5.35 0.82
N GLY A 129 0.35 4.29 0.11
CA GLY A 129 -0.28 3.95 -1.16
C GLY A 129 0.38 2.77 -1.84
N VAL A 130 -0.26 2.29 -2.90
CA VAL A 130 0.26 1.20 -3.73
C VAL A 130 1.03 1.75 -4.91
N TYR A 131 2.27 1.30 -5.06
CA TYR A 131 3.18 1.76 -6.11
C TYR A 131 3.79 0.57 -6.84
N THR A 132 4.04 0.75 -8.13
CA THR A 132 4.82 -0.20 -8.92
C THR A 132 6.31 0.10 -8.73
N ILE A 133 7.03 -0.87 -8.17
CA ILE A 133 8.46 -0.78 -7.91
C ILE A 133 9.22 -1.69 -8.87
N GLN A 134 10.16 -1.12 -9.61
CA GLN A 134 11.02 -1.82 -10.55
C GLN A 134 12.48 -1.59 -10.16
N ARG A 135 13.11 -2.60 -9.57
CA ARG A 135 14.50 -2.51 -9.10
C ARG A 135 15.51 -2.59 -10.24
N ASP A 136 15.26 -3.50 -11.18
CA ASP A 136 16.07 -3.67 -12.38
C ASP A 136 15.16 -3.49 -13.60
N PRO A 137 15.50 -2.56 -14.52
CA PRO A 137 14.75 -2.34 -15.76
C PRO A 137 14.53 -3.58 -16.63
N LYS A 138 15.33 -4.64 -16.47
CA LYS A 138 15.21 -5.90 -17.20
C LYS A 138 14.01 -6.75 -16.76
N PHE A 139 13.53 -6.55 -15.54
CA PHE A 139 12.42 -7.32 -14.96
C PHE A 139 11.17 -6.46 -14.83
N PRO A 140 9.96 -7.04 -14.92
CA PRO A 140 8.73 -6.30 -14.71
C PRO A 140 8.67 -5.73 -13.29
N GLY A 141 8.07 -4.54 -13.15
CA GLY A 141 7.84 -3.94 -11.84
C GLY A 141 6.82 -4.73 -11.01
N VAL A 142 7.02 -4.75 -9.71
CA VAL A 142 6.15 -5.42 -8.73
C VAL A 142 5.38 -4.35 -7.96
N LYS A 143 4.06 -4.53 -7.81
CA LYS A 143 3.26 -3.63 -6.97
C LYS A 143 3.58 -3.89 -5.49
N MET A 144 3.71 -2.85 -4.69
CA MET A 144 3.81 -2.98 -3.23
C MET A 144 3.18 -1.78 -2.54
N ARG A 145 2.76 -1.95 -1.29
CA ARG A 145 2.23 -0.85 -0.49
C ARG A 145 3.37 -0.18 0.28
N CYS A 146 3.66 1.07 -0.06
CA CYS A 146 4.60 1.90 0.67
C CYS A 146 3.87 2.64 1.81
N TYR A 147 4.51 2.72 2.96
CA TYR A 147 4.04 3.48 4.12
C TYR A 147 5.15 4.39 4.61
N PHE A 148 4.86 5.69 4.64
CA PHE A 148 5.79 6.75 4.99
C PHE A 148 5.39 7.33 6.33
N ASP A 149 6.35 7.47 7.24
CA ASP A 149 6.18 8.23 8.48
C ASP A 149 7.50 8.88 8.91
N SER A 150 7.51 9.48 10.11
CA SER A 150 8.70 10.07 10.71
C SER A 150 9.79 9.06 11.06
N GLU A 151 9.47 7.76 11.10
CA GLU A 151 10.42 6.70 11.41
C GLU A 151 11.07 6.12 10.14
N GLY A 152 10.45 6.22 8.96
CA GLY A 152 11.08 5.79 7.72
C GLY A 152 10.17 5.63 6.50
N ASP A 153 10.74 4.93 5.52
CA ASP A 153 10.10 4.53 4.26
C ASP A 153 9.86 3.03 4.30
N TRP A 154 8.66 2.64 4.73
CA TRP A 154 8.33 1.24 4.96
C TRP A 154 7.69 0.60 3.73
N ILE A 155 7.96 -0.69 3.54
CA ILE A 155 7.23 -1.61 2.69
C ILE A 155 6.31 -2.40 3.61
N MET A 156 5.00 -2.30 3.40
CA MET A 156 4.03 -3.12 4.13
C MET A 156 3.96 -4.50 3.49
N ILE A 157 4.16 -5.53 4.30
CA ILE A 157 4.24 -6.94 3.87
C ILE A 157 3.04 -7.76 4.33
N GLN A 158 2.31 -7.25 5.33
CA GLN A 158 1.08 -7.85 5.82
C GLN A 158 0.16 -6.76 6.36
N ARG A 159 -1.13 -6.88 6.08
CA ARG A 159 -2.17 -6.04 6.68
C ARG A 159 -3.40 -6.86 7.07
N ARG A 160 -3.86 -6.71 8.32
CA ARG A 160 -5.17 -7.11 8.84
C ARG A 160 -5.90 -5.88 9.40
N THR A 161 -7.15 -5.69 9.04
CA THR A 161 -7.95 -4.53 9.44
C THR A 161 -9.41 -4.83 9.74
N ASP A 162 -10.02 -5.80 9.06
CA ASP A 162 -11.48 -5.98 9.07
C ASP A 162 -11.94 -7.45 8.99
N GLY A 163 -11.03 -8.38 8.69
CA GLY A 163 -11.33 -9.79 8.53
C GLY A 163 -12.03 -10.14 7.22
N SER A 164 -11.95 -9.27 6.23
CA SER A 164 -12.49 -9.50 4.88
C SER A 164 -11.78 -10.63 4.12
N LEU A 165 -10.55 -10.98 4.52
CA LEU A 165 -9.72 -11.97 3.83
C LEU A 165 -9.43 -13.19 4.71
N ASN A 166 -9.55 -14.37 4.11
CA ASN A 166 -9.16 -15.62 4.74
C ASN A 166 -7.63 -15.82 4.68
N PHE A 167 -7.03 -16.09 5.83
CA PHE A 167 -5.60 -16.40 5.96
C PHE A 167 -5.34 -17.89 6.23
N ASP A 168 -6.36 -18.74 6.38
CA ASP A 168 -6.18 -20.19 6.47
C ASP A 168 -5.96 -20.81 5.07
N LEU A 169 -4.84 -20.46 4.46
CA LEU A 169 -4.45 -20.87 3.10
C LEU A 169 -3.24 -21.81 3.08
N GLY A 170 -3.04 -22.46 1.95
CA GLY A 170 -1.93 -23.40 1.74
C GLY A 170 -0.64 -22.71 1.35
N TRP A 171 0.44 -23.47 1.27
CA TRP A 171 1.78 -22.95 0.96
C TRP A 171 1.84 -22.23 -0.38
N ASN A 172 1.17 -22.77 -1.41
CA ASN A 172 1.17 -22.17 -2.75
C ASN A 172 0.64 -20.73 -2.74
N ASP A 173 -0.37 -20.43 -1.90
CA ASP A 173 -0.91 -19.08 -1.76
C ASP A 173 0.05 -18.20 -0.96
N TYR A 174 0.52 -18.70 0.19
CA TYR A 174 1.46 -17.98 1.06
C TYR A 174 2.78 -17.61 0.36
N SER A 175 3.30 -18.51 -0.48
CA SER A 175 4.55 -18.31 -1.21
C SER A 175 4.45 -17.23 -2.28
N LYS A 176 3.28 -17.10 -2.91
CA LYS A 176 3.02 -16.10 -3.98
C LYS A 176 2.49 -14.77 -3.43
N GLY A 177 1.92 -14.80 -2.23
CA GLY A 177 1.13 -13.71 -1.69
C GLY A 177 -0.31 -13.75 -2.15
N PHE A 178 -1.19 -13.14 -1.36
CA PHE A 178 -2.63 -13.12 -1.60
C PHE A 178 -3.28 -11.90 -0.94
N GLY A 179 -4.50 -11.58 -1.38
CA GLY A 179 -5.27 -10.42 -0.91
C GLY A 179 -5.18 -9.22 -1.82
N ASP A 180 -5.55 -8.06 -1.30
CA ASP A 180 -5.53 -6.78 -1.99
C ASP A 180 -4.61 -5.80 -1.25
N LEU A 181 -3.64 -5.23 -1.96
CA LEU A 181 -2.73 -4.23 -1.40
C LEU A 181 -3.44 -2.97 -0.88
N GLU A 182 -4.67 -2.70 -1.30
CA GLU A 182 -5.50 -1.63 -0.74
C GLU A 182 -6.31 -2.07 0.51
N GLY A 183 -6.48 -3.38 0.70
CA GLY A 183 -7.21 -4.02 1.81
C GLY A 183 -6.31 -4.88 2.71
N GLU A 184 -6.82 -6.05 3.11
CA GLU A 184 -6.02 -7.08 3.78
C GLU A 184 -5.18 -7.87 2.76
N PHE A 185 -3.94 -8.20 3.12
CA PHE A 185 -3.05 -8.99 2.26
C PHE A 185 -1.89 -9.63 3.04
N TRP A 186 -1.23 -10.58 2.37
CA TRP A 186 0.03 -11.21 2.75
C TRP A 186 0.99 -11.26 1.54
N TRP A 187 2.29 -11.05 1.75
CA TRP A 187 3.26 -11.12 0.65
C TRP A 187 4.66 -11.65 1.01
N LEU A 188 4.86 -12.97 1.04
CA LEU A 188 6.16 -13.56 1.42
C LEU A 188 7.31 -13.27 0.44
N GLU A 189 7.09 -13.36 -0.87
CA GLU A 189 8.16 -13.18 -1.87
C GLU A 189 8.85 -11.80 -1.77
N ASN A 190 8.06 -10.75 -1.51
CA ASN A 190 8.60 -9.41 -1.27
C ASN A 190 9.36 -9.31 0.05
N ILE A 191 9.00 -10.08 1.08
CA ILE A 191 9.72 -10.07 2.34
C ILE A 191 11.16 -10.54 2.10
N TYR A 192 11.34 -11.70 1.48
CA TYR A 192 12.67 -12.23 1.17
C TYR A 192 13.52 -11.20 0.42
N ALA A 193 12.96 -10.65 -0.65
CA ALA A 193 13.66 -9.72 -1.52
C ALA A 193 13.98 -8.34 -0.87
N ASN A 194 13.41 -8.01 0.30
CA ASN A 194 13.66 -6.76 1.03
C ASN A 194 14.23 -6.99 2.44
N SER A 195 14.52 -8.24 2.82
CA SER A 195 14.90 -8.56 4.19
C SER A 195 16.41 -8.51 4.48
N GLU A 196 17.24 -8.12 3.52
CA GLU A 196 18.68 -8.06 3.74
C GLU A 196 19.08 -6.78 4.49
N ASN A 197 19.59 -6.92 5.73
CA ASN A 197 19.92 -5.80 6.65
C ASN A 197 18.74 -4.85 6.89
N SER A 198 17.53 -5.43 7.02
CA SER A 198 16.30 -4.67 7.14
C SER A 198 15.80 -4.56 8.57
N VAL A 199 14.94 -3.56 8.79
CA VAL A 199 14.26 -3.34 10.06
C VAL A 199 12.81 -3.79 9.93
N LEU A 200 12.31 -4.60 10.87
CA LEU A 200 10.90 -5.03 10.91
C LEU A 200 10.13 -4.24 11.97
N LYS A 201 8.95 -3.74 11.63
CA LYS A 201 7.99 -3.18 12.59
C LYS A 201 6.67 -3.93 12.50
N ILE A 202 6.21 -4.44 13.64
CA ILE A 202 4.88 -5.04 13.82
C ILE A 202 4.05 -4.07 14.64
N GLU A 203 2.92 -3.65 14.11
CA GLU A 203 2.00 -2.73 14.78
C GLU A 203 0.66 -3.40 15.00
N MET A 204 0.09 -3.22 16.18
CA MET A 204 -1.09 -3.97 16.64
C MET A 204 -2.07 -3.05 17.36
N TRP A 205 -3.35 -3.30 17.14
CA TRP A 205 -4.44 -2.63 17.83
C TRP A 205 -5.42 -3.66 18.38
N ASP A 206 -5.89 -3.42 19.60
CA ASP A 206 -6.98 -4.20 20.19
C ASP A 206 -8.36 -3.60 19.84
N TRP A 207 -9.43 -4.27 20.26
CA TRP A 207 -10.81 -3.86 20.02
C TRP A 207 -11.22 -2.58 20.75
N LYS A 208 -10.46 -2.13 21.75
CA LYS A 208 -10.66 -0.84 22.43
C LYS A 208 -9.91 0.30 21.73
N GLY A 209 -9.08 -0.03 20.74
CA GLY A 209 -8.22 0.93 20.05
C GLY A 209 -6.89 1.18 20.76
N ASP A 210 -6.53 0.38 21.76
CA ASP A 210 -5.19 0.44 22.37
C ASP A 210 -4.15 -0.02 21.34
N TYR A 211 -3.07 0.75 21.21
CA TYR A 211 -2.01 0.55 20.22
C TYR A 211 -0.68 0.18 20.87
N GLU A 212 -0.06 -0.87 20.33
CA GLU A 212 1.30 -1.28 20.65
C GLU A 212 2.08 -1.64 19.37
N PHE A 213 3.40 -1.51 19.42
CA PHE A 213 4.26 -1.94 18.34
C PHE A 213 5.52 -2.63 18.84
N ILE A 214 6.14 -3.38 17.94
CA ILE A 214 7.40 -4.08 18.15
C ILE A 214 8.29 -3.77 16.98
N HIS A 215 9.54 -3.45 17.29
CA HIS A 215 10.55 -3.05 16.32
C HIS A 215 11.74 -4.00 16.43
N TYR A 216 12.20 -4.59 15.32
CA TYR A 216 13.41 -5.40 15.23
C TYR A 216 14.41 -4.71 14.32
N ASN A 217 15.61 -4.43 14.81
CA ASN A 217 16.63 -3.74 14.03
C ASN A 217 17.33 -4.65 13.00
N ASP A 218 17.23 -5.97 13.19
CA ASP A 218 17.94 -6.99 12.39
C ASP A 218 16.96 -8.10 11.98
N PHE A 219 16.20 -7.86 10.90
CA PHE A 219 15.25 -8.82 10.32
C PHE A 219 15.81 -9.42 9.03
N LYS A 220 15.76 -10.75 8.87
CA LYS A 220 16.13 -11.45 7.64
C LYS A 220 15.26 -12.69 7.38
N VAL A 221 14.93 -12.93 6.11
CA VAL A 221 14.32 -14.17 5.62
C VAL A 221 15.30 -14.86 4.70
N GLN A 222 15.38 -16.18 4.76
CA GLN A 222 16.33 -16.96 3.99
C GLN A 222 15.81 -18.33 3.56
N PHE A 223 16.48 -18.89 2.57
CA PHE A 223 16.26 -20.26 2.13
C PHE A 223 16.69 -21.27 3.19
N ASN A 224 16.00 -22.41 3.20
CA ASN A 224 16.44 -23.58 3.94
C ASN A 224 17.74 -24.11 3.32
N GLU A 225 18.79 -24.29 4.12
CA GLU A 225 20.09 -24.77 3.63
C GLU A 225 20.04 -26.24 3.14
N LEU A 226 18.99 -26.98 3.52
CA LEU A 226 18.75 -28.36 3.11
C LEU A 226 17.69 -28.46 1.99
N ASP A 227 16.96 -27.38 1.70
CA ASP A 227 15.98 -27.29 0.61
C ASP A 227 16.03 -25.89 -0.01
N PHE A 228 16.85 -25.74 -1.05
CA PHE A 228 17.01 -24.49 -1.80
C PHE A 228 15.83 -24.16 -2.72
N SER A 229 14.78 -24.98 -2.73
CA SER A 229 13.67 -24.74 -3.65
C SER A 229 12.84 -23.50 -3.25
N LYS A 230 12.81 -23.11 -1.96
CA LYS A 230 11.93 -22.03 -1.46
C LYS A 230 12.41 -21.29 -0.19
N PRO A 231 12.13 -19.96 -0.07
CA PRO A 231 12.59 -19.14 1.06
C PRO A 231 11.64 -19.21 2.26
N ASP A 232 11.81 -20.24 3.09
CA ASP A 232 10.80 -20.58 4.11
C ASP A 232 11.31 -20.37 5.54
N MET A 233 12.62 -20.11 5.71
CA MET A 233 13.20 -19.87 7.02
C MET A 233 13.28 -18.39 7.32
N VAL A 234 12.92 -18.00 8.54
CA VAL A 234 13.20 -16.65 9.03
C VAL A 234 14.29 -16.68 10.08
N THR A 235 15.25 -15.78 9.92
CA THR A 235 16.19 -15.40 10.97
C THR A 235 15.85 -14.05 11.54
N LEU A 236 15.47 -14.09 12.80
CA LEU A 236 15.62 -12.95 13.69
C LEU A 236 16.89 -13.27 14.48
N LYS A 237 18.00 -12.54 14.25
CA LYS A 237 19.20 -12.78 15.06
C LYS A 237 18.88 -12.50 16.53
N ARG A 238 19.35 -13.37 17.43
CA ARG A 238 19.15 -13.23 18.88
C ARG A 238 19.48 -11.81 19.36
N PRO A 239 18.66 -11.23 20.25
CA PRO A 239 19.07 -10.09 21.07
C PRO A 239 19.92 -10.60 22.24
N TYR A 240 21.13 -11.09 21.99
CA TYR A 240 22.05 -11.39 23.09
C TYR A 240 22.69 -10.09 23.58
N LEU A 241 22.30 -9.68 24.79
CA LEU A 241 22.99 -8.72 25.68
C LEU A 241 22.82 -7.22 25.42
N SER A 242 21.78 -6.78 24.70
CA SER A 242 21.45 -5.35 24.72
C SER A 242 19.97 -5.07 24.44
N THR A 243 19.37 -4.24 25.29
CA THR A 243 18.05 -3.60 25.09
C THR A 243 18.02 -2.63 23.90
N THR A 244 19.05 -2.66 23.03
CA THR A 244 19.23 -1.79 21.86
C THR A 244 18.78 -2.37 20.53
N HIS A 245 18.48 -3.68 20.42
CA HIS A 245 18.15 -4.33 19.12
C HIS A 245 16.65 -4.47 18.84
N PHE A 246 15.81 -4.24 19.84
CA PHE A 246 14.37 -4.16 19.66
C PHE A 246 13.76 -3.14 20.62
N SER A 247 12.64 -2.53 20.24
CA SER A 247 11.89 -1.62 21.10
C SER A 247 10.41 -1.94 21.07
N ILE A 248 9.76 -1.76 22.22
CA ILE A 248 8.31 -1.83 22.38
C ILE A 248 7.86 -0.44 22.81
N GLY A 249 6.98 0.20 22.04
CA GLY A 249 6.42 1.50 22.38
C GLY A 249 4.88 1.49 22.46
N ARG A 250 4.33 2.55 23.05
CA ARG A 250 2.92 2.65 23.47
C ARG A 250 2.25 3.93 22.99
N LYS A 251 0.96 3.85 22.65
CA LYS A 251 0.03 4.99 22.65
C LYS A 251 -1.35 4.50 23.13
N THR A 252 -1.64 4.59 24.43
CA THR A 252 -2.96 4.20 24.97
C THR A 252 -3.98 5.30 24.77
N ILE A 253 -5.18 4.91 24.36
CA ILE A 253 -6.39 5.72 24.45
C ILE A 253 -7.29 5.02 25.49
N ASN A 254 -7.05 5.31 26.77
CA ASN A 254 -7.96 5.02 27.90
C ASN A 254 -8.35 3.56 28.21
N GLY A 255 -7.47 2.55 28.06
CA GLY A 255 -7.74 1.18 28.53
C GLY A 255 -7.17 0.82 29.91
N VAL A 256 -8.02 0.62 30.94
CA VAL A 256 -7.67 -0.09 32.18
C VAL A 256 -8.34 -1.47 32.17
N TYR A 257 -7.57 -2.55 32.28
CA TYR A 257 -8.11 -3.92 32.39
C TYR A 257 -8.24 -4.34 33.87
N ARG A 258 -9.46 -4.65 34.32
CA ARG A 258 -9.72 -5.21 35.67
C ARG A 258 -9.46 -6.72 35.66
N ASN A 259 -8.59 -7.17 36.56
CA ASN A 259 -8.41 -8.60 36.85
C ASN A 259 -9.54 -9.07 37.77
N HIS A 260 -10.28 -10.12 37.38
CA HIS A 260 -11.43 -10.60 38.15
C HIS A 260 -11.08 -11.47 39.36
N ASN A 261 -9.80 -11.78 39.60
CA ASN A 261 -9.38 -12.55 40.77
C ASN A 261 -8.07 -12.01 41.37
N ARG A 262 -8.19 -11.53 42.61
CA ARG A 262 -7.16 -11.03 43.57
C ARG A 262 -6.71 -9.57 43.39
N ARG A 263 -6.74 -8.86 44.55
CA ARG A 263 -6.25 -7.52 44.89
C ARG A 263 -5.84 -6.64 43.70
N THR A 264 -6.65 -5.62 43.45
CA THR A 264 -6.53 -4.64 42.36
C THR A 264 -5.17 -3.95 42.32
N SER A 265 -4.34 -4.35 41.36
CA SER A 265 -3.32 -3.52 40.75
C SER A 265 -3.73 -3.19 39.32
N ASN A 266 -3.60 -1.92 38.92
CA ASN A 266 -3.74 -1.53 37.52
C ASN A 266 -2.54 -2.12 36.76
N ILE A 267 -2.73 -3.25 36.09
CA ILE A 267 -1.69 -3.87 35.27
C ILE A 267 -1.86 -3.39 33.84
N TYR A 268 -0.88 -2.66 33.32
CA TYR A 268 -0.84 -2.21 31.93
C TYR A 268 -0.47 -3.39 31.02
N LEU A 269 -1.09 -3.50 29.84
CA LEU A 269 -0.83 -4.55 28.84
C LEU A 269 0.67 -4.71 28.55
N SER A 270 1.39 -3.60 28.46
CA SER A 270 2.85 -3.53 28.26
C SER A 270 3.68 -4.34 29.26
N ASP A 271 3.27 -4.40 30.53
CA ASP A 271 4.03 -5.10 31.58
C ASP A 271 3.89 -6.62 31.47
N LYS A 272 2.76 -7.09 30.90
CA LYS A 272 2.55 -8.50 30.55
C LYS A 272 3.15 -8.87 29.20
N MET A 273 3.26 -7.93 28.27
CA MET A 273 3.80 -8.19 26.93
C MET A 273 5.33 -8.22 26.92
N LYS A 274 6.04 -7.38 27.69
CA LYS A 274 7.52 -7.37 27.70
C LYS A 274 8.17 -8.72 28.02
N GLY A 275 7.62 -9.46 28.99
CA GLY A 275 8.15 -10.77 29.39
C GLY A 275 7.62 -11.96 28.56
N ASN A 276 6.62 -11.76 27.71
CA ASN A 276 6.02 -12.83 26.89
C ASN A 276 6.27 -12.63 25.39
N ALA A 277 6.53 -11.41 24.91
CA ALA A 277 6.97 -11.13 23.54
C ALA A 277 8.29 -11.84 23.21
N THR A 278 9.12 -12.05 24.26
CA THR A 278 10.31 -12.88 24.22
C THR A 278 10.03 -14.27 23.62
N ASP A 279 8.84 -14.84 23.84
CA ASP A 279 8.50 -16.21 23.44
C ASP A 279 8.02 -16.35 21.98
N CYS A 280 7.68 -15.26 21.28
CA CYS A 280 7.16 -15.33 19.91
C CYS A 280 8.17 -15.27 18.79
N PHE A 281 9.28 -14.60 19.03
CA PHE A 281 10.24 -14.19 18.01
C PHE A 281 11.64 -13.98 18.56
N ILE A 282 11.82 -14.09 19.88
CA ILE A 282 13.00 -13.60 20.59
C ILE A 282 13.74 -14.74 21.31
N ASN A 283 13.15 -15.94 21.46
CA ASN A 283 13.75 -17.05 22.20
C ASN A 283 14.21 -18.23 21.34
N SER A 284 14.09 -18.18 20.02
CA SER A 284 14.63 -19.26 19.21
C SER A 284 16.09 -18.97 18.90
N ASP A 285 16.96 -19.63 19.67
CA ASP A 285 18.34 -19.95 19.30
C ASP A 285 18.45 -20.76 17.99
N HIS A 286 17.32 -20.95 17.30
CA HIS A 286 17.04 -21.88 16.23
C HIS A 286 16.21 -21.16 15.16
N TRP A 287 16.42 -21.56 13.91
CA TRP A 287 15.64 -21.16 12.75
C TRP A 287 14.15 -21.50 12.96
N MET A 288 13.25 -20.58 12.63
CA MET A 288 11.83 -20.87 12.57
C MET A 288 11.44 -21.13 11.12
N GLU A 289 10.86 -22.29 10.88
CA GLU A 289 10.33 -22.68 9.57
C GLU A 289 8.90 -22.14 9.42
N PHE A 290 8.63 -21.49 8.29
CA PHE A 290 7.28 -21.13 7.91
C PHE A 290 6.49 -22.39 7.56
N SER A 291 5.40 -22.64 8.28
CA SER A 291 4.53 -23.77 8.01
C SER A 291 3.11 -23.30 7.70
N THR A 292 2.46 -23.98 6.77
CA THR A 292 1.03 -23.83 6.45
C THR A 292 0.33 -25.15 6.73
N LYS A 293 -0.99 -25.21 6.61
CA LYS A 293 -1.76 -26.44 6.85
C LYS A 293 -1.34 -27.65 6.00
N ASP A 294 -0.60 -27.42 4.93
CA ASP A 294 -0.15 -28.39 3.93
C ASP A 294 1.38 -28.37 3.69
N TYR A 295 2.16 -27.64 4.50
CA TYR A 295 3.61 -27.50 4.31
C TYR A 295 4.37 -27.23 5.61
N GLY A 296 5.65 -27.62 5.63
CA GLY A 296 6.57 -27.45 6.74
C GLY A 296 6.32 -28.41 7.90
N ASN A 297 7.25 -28.48 8.84
CA ASN A 297 7.20 -29.43 9.95
C ASN A 297 6.10 -29.12 10.97
N TYR A 298 5.53 -27.91 10.95
CA TYR A 298 4.48 -27.46 11.87
C TYR A 298 3.11 -27.37 11.21
N HIS A 299 2.86 -28.16 10.17
CA HIS A 299 1.58 -28.14 9.47
C HIS A 299 0.37 -28.48 10.36
N HIS A 300 0.56 -29.28 11.42
CA HIS A 300 -0.50 -29.58 12.38
C HIS A 300 -0.86 -28.34 13.22
N GLN A 301 0.14 -27.60 13.69
CA GLN A 301 -0.05 -26.33 14.40
C GLN A 301 -0.72 -25.32 13.48
N ALA A 302 -0.30 -25.22 12.23
CA ALA A 302 -0.92 -24.34 11.24
C ALA A 302 -2.42 -24.65 11.03
N LYS A 303 -2.83 -25.92 11.04
CA LYS A 303 -4.24 -26.34 11.01
C LYS A 303 -5.02 -25.95 12.27
N VAL A 304 -4.38 -25.97 13.43
CA VAL A 304 -5.03 -25.59 14.70
C VAL A 304 -5.18 -24.07 14.80
N CYS A 305 -4.17 -23.34 14.32
CA CYS A 305 -4.10 -21.88 14.40
C CYS A 305 -4.71 -21.15 13.20
N ASN A 306 -5.15 -21.89 12.16
CA ASN A 306 -5.82 -21.39 10.96
C ASN A 306 -5.05 -20.29 10.23
N GLY A 307 -3.74 -20.51 10.05
CA GLY A 307 -2.89 -19.56 9.33
C GLY A 307 -1.47 -20.08 9.13
N GLY A 308 -0.84 -19.64 8.03
CA GLY A 308 0.58 -19.87 7.80
C GLY A 308 1.43 -18.97 8.70
N TRP A 309 2.42 -19.53 9.39
CA TRP A 309 3.29 -18.75 10.29
C TRP A 309 4.64 -19.40 10.53
N TRP A 310 5.57 -18.62 11.08
CA TRP A 310 6.79 -19.13 11.71
C TRP A 310 6.43 -19.68 13.09
N TYR A 311 6.28 -20.99 13.20
CA TYR A 311 5.92 -21.64 14.45
C TYR A 311 7.18 -22.01 15.27
N PRO A 312 7.21 -21.73 16.59
CA PRO A 312 8.37 -22.04 17.42
C PRO A 312 8.53 -23.55 17.67
N TYR A 313 9.77 -24.01 17.74
CA TYR A 313 10.14 -25.39 18.06
C TYR A 313 9.77 -25.75 19.51
N GLY A 314 9.20 -26.95 19.73
CA GLY A 314 9.02 -27.53 21.07
C GLY A 314 7.76 -27.13 21.85
N GLN A 315 6.77 -26.47 21.24
CA GLN A 315 5.47 -26.26 21.90
C GLN A 315 4.60 -27.51 21.84
N ASP A 316 4.81 -28.44 22.77
CA ASP A 316 4.06 -29.71 22.87
C ASP A 316 3.00 -29.70 23.99
N SER A 317 2.76 -28.55 24.62
CA SER A 317 1.74 -28.42 25.66
C SER A 317 0.40 -27.96 25.06
N ARG A 318 -0.67 -28.69 25.40
CA ARG A 318 -2.07 -28.51 24.95
C ARG A 318 -2.69 -27.11 25.11
N TYR A 319 -1.97 -26.12 25.62
CA TYR A 319 -2.48 -24.79 25.97
C TYR A 319 -1.69 -23.62 25.33
N ASP A 320 -0.73 -23.90 24.44
CA ASP A 320 0.25 -22.88 24.00
C ASP A 320 0.35 -22.67 22.47
N TYR A 321 -0.15 -23.62 21.67
CA TYR A 321 0.17 -23.77 20.23
C TYR A 321 0.07 -22.53 19.32
N CYS A 322 -0.76 -21.54 19.67
CA CYS A 322 -1.04 -20.40 18.80
C CYS A 322 -0.76 -19.03 19.46
N LYS A 323 0.06 -18.98 20.51
CA LYS A 323 0.32 -17.73 21.27
C LYS A 323 0.81 -16.55 20.41
N CYS A 324 1.40 -16.83 19.26
CA CYS A 324 2.16 -15.87 18.45
C CYS A 324 1.65 -15.74 17.02
N VAL A 325 0.46 -16.24 16.73
CA VAL A 325 -0.01 -16.37 15.35
C VAL A 325 -0.76 -15.11 14.93
N LEU A 326 -0.07 -14.31 14.14
CA LEU A 326 -0.58 -13.05 13.59
C LEU A 326 -1.43 -13.28 12.32
N ASN A 327 -1.26 -14.42 11.66
CA ASN A 327 -2.03 -14.80 10.48
C ASN A 327 -3.28 -15.64 10.79
N GLY A 328 -3.69 -15.74 12.06
CA GLY A 328 -4.89 -16.47 12.45
C GLY A 328 -6.18 -15.80 11.97
N LEU A 329 -7.31 -16.37 12.37
CA LEU A 329 -8.64 -15.86 12.05
C LEU A 329 -8.84 -14.44 12.59
N ASN A 330 -9.22 -13.52 11.71
CA ASN A 330 -9.70 -12.19 12.06
C ASN A 330 -11.22 -12.23 12.02
N THR A 331 -11.86 -12.51 13.16
CA THR A 331 -13.32 -12.41 13.24
C THR A 331 -13.66 -11.42 14.34
N ILE A 332 -14.44 -10.41 13.97
CA ILE A 332 -15.03 -9.43 14.88
C ILE A 332 -15.98 -10.19 15.80
N ALA A 333 -15.47 -10.57 16.96
CA ALA A 333 -16.16 -11.01 18.17
C ALA A 333 -17.62 -11.47 18.01
N GLU A 334 -17.82 -12.75 17.68
CA GLU A 334 -18.91 -13.56 18.27
C GLU A 334 -18.66 -15.07 18.16
N TYR A 335 -17.99 -15.50 17.08
CA TYR A 335 -17.69 -16.91 16.78
C TYR A 335 -16.54 -17.51 17.63
N LEU A 336 -15.62 -16.67 18.12
CA LEU A 336 -14.41 -17.11 18.83
C LEU A 336 -14.61 -17.51 20.30
N ARG A 337 -15.84 -17.46 20.83
CA ARG A 337 -16.15 -18.00 22.16
C ARG A 337 -15.82 -19.50 22.29
N ASN A 338 -15.73 -20.22 21.16
CA ASN A 338 -15.51 -21.67 21.12
C ASN A 338 -14.14 -22.14 20.55
N LYS A 339 -13.32 -21.24 19.96
CA LYS A 339 -11.95 -21.55 19.46
C LYS A 339 -10.99 -20.35 19.56
N PRO A 340 -10.74 -19.83 20.75
CA PRO A 340 -9.97 -18.61 20.93
C PRO A 340 -8.51 -18.76 20.48
N ASP A 341 -7.95 -19.97 20.38
CA ASP A 341 -6.55 -20.21 19.97
C ASP A 341 -6.30 -19.94 18.49
N ALA A 342 -7.32 -19.97 17.63
CA ALA A 342 -7.17 -19.81 16.19
C ALA A 342 -7.21 -18.36 15.68
N SER A 343 -7.25 -17.35 16.57
CA SER A 343 -7.40 -15.93 16.22
C SER A 343 -6.06 -15.20 16.07
N ILE A 344 -6.04 -13.97 15.54
CA ILE A 344 -4.87 -13.08 15.64
C ILE A 344 -4.50 -12.87 17.11
N ARG A 345 -3.33 -13.39 17.51
CA ARG A 345 -2.89 -13.45 18.92
C ARG A 345 -1.50 -12.87 19.12
N TRP A 346 -1.32 -12.30 20.31
CA TRP A 346 -0.03 -11.89 20.85
C TRP A 346 0.10 -12.32 22.32
N PRO A 347 1.27 -12.73 22.80
CA PRO A 347 1.44 -13.14 24.18
C PRO A 347 1.21 -11.99 25.16
N GLY A 348 0.64 -12.31 26.31
CA GLY A 348 0.26 -11.31 27.31
C GLY A 348 -1.13 -10.71 27.11
N LEU A 349 -1.76 -10.90 25.94
CA LEU A 349 -3.20 -10.65 25.80
C LEU A 349 -4.00 -11.64 26.67
N PRO A 350 -5.03 -11.18 27.41
CA PRO A 350 -5.97 -12.08 28.06
C PRO A 350 -6.60 -13.04 27.04
N TYR A 351 -6.90 -14.29 27.44
CA TYR A 351 -7.39 -15.37 26.57
C TYR A 351 -8.64 -15.04 25.70
N LYS A 352 -9.41 -14.00 26.07
CA LYS A 352 -10.60 -13.53 25.34
C LYS A 352 -10.39 -12.18 24.62
N VAL A 353 -9.16 -11.68 24.58
CA VAL A 353 -8.81 -10.43 23.91
C VAL A 353 -8.07 -10.78 22.63
N HIS A 354 -8.58 -10.24 21.53
CA HIS A 354 -8.08 -10.49 20.19
C HIS A 354 -7.68 -9.15 19.57
N LEU A 355 -6.68 -9.19 18.69
CA LEU A 355 -6.31 -8.04 17.89
C LEU A 355 -7.33 -7.83 16.78
N THR A 356 -7.71 -6.58 16.54
CA THR A 356 -8.66 -6.20 15.48
C THR A 356 -7.95 -5.71 14.24
N ARG A 357 -6.77 -5.12 14.42
CA ARG A 357 -5.91 -4.64 13.35
C ARG A 357 -4.47 -4.97 13.66
N MET A 358 -3.74 -5.36 12.63
CA MET A 358 -2.30 -5.58 12.71
C MET A 358 -1.65 -5.31 11.36
N MET A 359 -0.44 -4.76 11.40
CA MET A 359 0.35 -4.45 10.22
C MET A 359 1.78 -4.90 10.45
N ILE A 360 2.40 -5.46 9.43
CA ILE A 360 3.82 -5.81 9.43
C ILE A 360 4.50 -5.05 8.30
N LYS A 361 5.59 -4.37 8.64
CA LYS A 361 6.32 -3.44 7.77
C LYS A 361 7.81 -3.71 7.85
N VAL A 362 8.52 -3.59 6.73
CA VAL A 362 9.97 -3.67 6.64
C VAL A 362 10.55 -2.43 5.98
N LYS A 363 11.76 -2.00 6.35
CA LYS A 363 12.47 -0.92 5.65
C LYS A 363 13.96 -1.21 5.53
#